data_AF-A0A1Y1VSI3-F1
#
_entry.id   AF-A0A1Y1VSI3-F1
#
_cell.length_a   1.000
_cell.length_b   1.000
_cell.length_c   1.000
_cell.angle_alpha   90.00
_cell.angle_beta   90.00
_cell.angle_gamma   90.00
#
_symmetry.space_group_name_H-M   'P 1'
#
loop_
_entity.id
_entity.type
_entity.pdbx_description
1 polymer ?
#
loop_
_entity_poly.entity_id
_entity_poly.type
_entity_poly.pdbx_seq_one_letter_code
_entity_poly.pdbx_strand_id
1 'polypeptide(L)'
;MFFLIVFFTYIINIQIKYSYGLNNITLYTYENITDCEVSPNYIYVYDKSKILNKNEVLKIKNKFNLGYYCKNDICVEVNRDILLPFVEIPDKEGNIKRYISKSYTYYDLKLKNYRYNIYGGPNIRISYKCSSDSQCLTNKSIGDICKKNKECASKKCFNNSEYSYCGSVGGPSDSDGSLHFLYLFDLSLTCS
;
A
#
# COMPACT_ATOMS: atom_id res chain seq x y z
N MET A 1 -38.38 -9.83 26.12
CA MET A 1 -38.08 -9.33 24.76
C MET A 1 -36.72 -8.64 24.67
N PHE A 2 -36.49 -7.52 25.36
CA PHE A 2 -35.26 -6.70 25.24
C PHE A 2 -33.93 -7.50 25.31
N PHE A 3 -33.77 -8.38 26.32
CA PHE A 3 -32.58 -9.22 26.47
C PHE A 3 -32.25 -10.11 25.25
N LEU A 4 -33.26 -10.61 24.51
CA LEU A 4 -33.02 -11.39 23.29
C LEU A 4 -32.40 -10.52 22.19
N ILE A 5 -32.85 -9.27 22.06
CA ILE A 5 -32.33 -8.34 21.06
C ILE A 5 -30.85 -8.03 21.33
N VAL A 6 -30.48 -7.80 22.60
CA VAL A 6 -29.08 -7.62 23.03
C VAL A 6 -28.24 -8.88 22.77
N PHE A 7 -28.79 -10.08 23.01
CA PHE A 7 -28.07 -11.33 22.77
C PHE A 7 -27.85 -11.59 21.27
N PHE A 8 -28.85 -11.30 20.42
CA PHE A 8 -28.72 -11.40 18.97
C PHE A 8 -27.74 -10.36 18.40
N THR A 9 -27.78 -9.10 18.83
CA THR A 9 -26.79 -8.10 18.35
C THR A 9 -25.37 -8.43 18.83
N TYR A 10 -25.20 -9.01 20.02
CA TYR A 10 -23.91 -9.52 20.48
C TYR A 10 -23.38 -10.66 19.59
N ILE A 11 -24.21 -11.67 19.29
CA ILE A 11 -23.82 -12.79 18.40
C ILE A 11 -23.53 -12.32 16.97
N ILE A 12 -24.31 -11.38 16.43
CA ILE A 12 -24.06 -10.81 15.08
C ILE A 12 -22.73 -10.06 15.05
N ASN A 13 -22.39 -9.26 16.07
CA ASN A 13 -21.08 -8.60 16.16
C ASN A 13 -19.93 -9.60 16.30
N ILE A 14 -20.14 -10.72 16.99
CA ILE A 14 -19.16 -11.82 17.08
C ILE A 14 -18.99 -12.49 15.71
N GLN A 15 -20.07 -12.77 14.97
CA GLN A 15 -19.98 -13.38 13.64
C GLN A 15 -19.26 -12.50 12.62
N ILE A 16 -19.42 -11.17 12.70
CA ILE A 16 -18.71 -10.20 11.84
C ILE A 16 -17.19 -10.19 12.11
N LYS A 17 -16.72 -10.68 13.26
CA LYS A 17 -15.28 -10.80 13.57
C LYS A 17 -14.59 -12.07 13.04
N TYR A 18 -15.31 -13.05 12.50
CA TYR A 18 -14.67 -14.27 11.97
C TYR A 18 -14.26 -14.11 10.50
N SER A 19 -12.98 -14.36 10.20
CA SER A 19 -12.54 -14.49 8.80
C SER A 19 -13.24 -15.70 8.17
N TYR A 20 -13.92 -15.52 7.04
CA TYR A 20 -14.56 -16.60 6.30
C TYR A 20 -13.51 -17.58 5.74
N GLY A 21 -13.23 -18.64 6.50
CA GLY A 21 -12.25 -19.67 6.18
C GLY A 21 -12.69 -20.60 5.05
N LEU A 22 -12.56 -20.13 3.81
CA LEU A 22 -12.71 -20.97 2.62
C LEU A 22 -11.60 -22.03 2.61
N ASN A 23 -11.99 -23.31 2.62
CA ASN A 23 -11.12 -24.48 2.48
C ASN A 23 -9.98 -24.55 3.52
N ASN A 24 -10.28 -24.29 4.81
CA ASN A 24 -9.32 -24.27 5.92
C ASN A 24 -8.20 -23.21 5.81
N ILE A 25 -8.29 -22.26 4.89
CA ILE A 25 -7.33 -21.16 4.74
C ILE A 25 -7.80 -19.95 5.56
N THR A 26 -7.01 -19.53 6.54
CA THR A 26 -7.22 -18.27 7.28
C THR A 26 -6.75 -17.09 6.42
N LEU A 27 -7.62 -16.09 6.25
CA LEU A 27 -7.34 -14.89 5.47
C LEU A 27 -7.12 -13.69 6.40
N TYR A 28 -5.88 -13.21 6.44
CA TYR A 28 -5.51 -11.95 7.07
C TYR A 28 -5.54 -10.81 6.05
N THR A 29 -5.89 -9.63 6.52
CA THR A 29 -6.12 -8.40 5.76
C THR A 29 -5.52 -7.21 6.51
N TYR A 30 -5.60 -5.99 5.95
CA TYR A 30 -5.18 -4.77 6.64
C TYR A 30 -5.71 -4.66 8.09
N GLU A 31 -6.98 -5.02 8.33
CA GLU A 31 -7.66 -4.79 9.62
C GLU A 31 -7.20 -5.77 10.73
N ASN A 32 -6.67 -6.94 10.37
CA ASN A 32 -6.36 -8.02 11.30
C ASN A 32 -4.97 -8.65 11.10
N ILE A 33 -4.09 -8.06 10.29
CA ILE A 33 -2.76 -8.63 10.00
C ILE A 33 -1.91 -8.82 11.26
N THR A 34 -2.06 -7.96 12.27
CA THR A 34 -1.39 -8.09 13.59
C THR A 34 -1.75 -9.36 14.34
N ASP A 35 -2.90 -9.95 14.05
CA ASP A 35 -3.42 -11.13 14.73
C ASP A 35 -2.80 -12.42 14.16
N CYS A 36 -1.93 -12.28 13.14
CA CYS A 36 -1.14 -13.34 12.55
C CYS A 36 0.25 -13.40 13.20
N GLU A 37 0.63 -14.54 13.77
CA GLU A 37 1.93 -14.74 14.44
C GLU A 37 3.13 -14.44 13.52
N VAL A 38 3.02 -14.75 12.22
CA VAL A 38 4.08 -14.48 11.22
C VAL A 38 4.07 -13.05 10.66
N SER A 39 3.19 -12.17 11.15
CA SER A 39 3.05 -10.80 10.65
C SER A 39 4.31 -9.92 10.66
N PRO A 40 5.31 -10.08 11.55
CA PRO A 40 6.56 -9.32 11.46
C PRO A 40 7.32 -9.52 10.14
N ASN A 41 7.12 -10.65 9.46
CA ASN A 41 7.74 -10.92 8.15
C ASN A 41 7.07 -10.16 6.99
N TYR A 42 5.99 -9.43 7.24
CA TYR A 42 5.15 -8.77 6.22
C TYR A 42 4.86 -7.29 6.50
N ILE A 43 5.25 -6.80 7.68
CA ILE A 43 5.07 -5.40 8.10
C ILE A 43 6.46 -4.77 8.26
N TYR A 44 6.76 -3.76 7.44
CA TYR A 44 7.97 -2.96 7.64
C TYR A 44 7.77 -1.99 8.81
N VAL A 45 8.34 -2.34 9.96
CA VAL A 45 8.43 -1.45 11.12
C VAL A 45 9.56 -0.45 10.89
N TYR A 46 9.27 0.83 11.02
CA TYR A 46 10.19 1.92 10.69
C TYR A 46 11.21 2.20 11.80
N ASP A 47 12.39 2.67 11.40
CA ASP A 47 13.41 3.18 12.33
C ASP A 47 13.05 4.62 12.76
N LYS A 48 12.76 4.79 14.06
CA LYS A 48 12.40 6.10 14.65
C LYS A 48 13.50 7.15 14.54
N SER A 49 14.76 6.74 14.39
CA SER A 49 15.90 7.67 14.20
C SER A 49 16.05 8.17 12.76
N LYS A 50 15.27 7.60 11.82
CA LYS A 50 15.35 7.86 10.38
C LYS A 50 14.05 8.38 9.77
N ILE A 51 13.19 8.96 10.60
CA ILE A 51 12.06 9.76 10.14
C ILE A 51 12.63 11.04 9.53
N LEU A 52 12.17 11.39 8.33
CA LEU A 52 12.51 12.65 7.64
C LEU A 52 11.23 13.31 7.15
N ASN A 53 11.23 14.63 6.95
CA ASN A 53 10.18 15.27 6.16
C ASN A 53 10.47 15.13 4.66
N LYS A 54 9.44 15.32 3.83
CA LYS A 54 9.55 15.19 2.36
C LYS A 54 10.62 16.11 1.76
N ASN A 55 10.77 17.32 2.30
CA ASN A 55 11.74 18.31 1.82
C ASN A 55 13.19 17.96 2.22
N GLU A 56 13.40 17.09 3.19
CA GLU A 56 14.71 16.50 3.51
C GLU A 56 15.03 15.35 2.57
N VAL A 57 14.08 14.42 2.37
CA VAL A 57 14.23 13.31 1.42
C VAL A 57 14.56 13.82 0.00
N LEU A 58 13.90 14.89 -0.46
CA LEU A 58 14.16 15.50 -1.77
C LEU A 58 15.55 16.17 -1.90
N LYS A 59 16.28 16.39 -0.80
CA LYS A 59 17.66 16.91 -0.82
C LYS A 59 18.71 15.79 -0.89
N ILE A 60 18.32 14.53 -0.61
CA ILE A 60 19.24 13.39 -0.64
C ILE A 60 19.63 13.08 -2.09
N LYS A 61 20.94 12.98 -2.34
CA LYS A 61 21.52 12.61 -3.64
C LYS A 61 22.48 11.43 -3.46
N ASN A 62 22.63 10.64 -4.52
CA ASN A 62 23.67 9.60 -4.67
C ASN A 62 23.76 8.54 -3.56
N LYS A 63 22.65 8.25 -2.85
CA LYS A 63 22.54 7.07 -1.97
C LYS A 63 21.98 5.87 -2.75
N PHE A 64 22.79 4.82 -2.90
CA PHE A 64 22.36 3.54 -3.48
C PHE A 64 21.52 2.72 -2.49
N ASN A 65 20.69 1.80 -3.01
CA ASN A 65 19.80 0.85 -2.32
C ASN A 65 18.79 1.38 -1.28
N LEU A 66 18.84 2.65 -0.92
CA LEU A 66 17.92 3.28 0.04
C LEU A 66 16.69 3.86 -0.65
N GLY A 67 15.50 3.51 -0.15
CA GLY A 67 14.22 4.09 -0.53
C GLY A 67 13.61 4.87 0.63
N TYR A 68 12.56 5.64 0.36
CA TYR A 68 11.74 6.28 1.39
C TYR A 68 10.26 6.13 1.04
N TYR A 69 9.44 5.76 2.03
CA TYR A 69 7.98 5.75 1.91
C TYR A 69 7.39 6.91 2.70
N CYS A 70 6.48 7.67 2.07
CA CYS A 70 5.99 8.94 2.61
C CYS A 70 4.45 9.02 2.66
N LYS A 71 3.91 9.59 3.72
CA LYS A 71 2.49 9.99 3.83
C LYS A 71 2.40 11.30 4.62
N ASN A 72 1.55 12.23 4.17
CA ASN A 72 1.25 13.49 4.89
C ASN A 72 2.50 14.31 5.33
N ASP A 73 3.50 14.39 4.45
CA ASP A 73 4.82 15.04 4.63
C ASP A 73 5.84 14.28 5.49
N ILE A 74 5.42 13.25 6.24
CA ILE A 74 6.31 12.35 6.99
C ILE A 74 6.81 11.22 6.08
N CYS A 75 8.11 10.93 6.13
CA CYS A 75 8.77 9.87 5.38
C CYS A 75 9.59 8.95 6.30
N VAL A 76 9.59 7.65 6.00
CA VAL A 76 10.41 6.63 6.67
C VAL A 76 11.39 6.00 5.67
N GLU A 77 12.62 5.75 6.11
CA GLU A 77 13.62 5.00 5.32
C GLU A 77 13.17 3.54 5.14
N VAL A 78 13.33 2.98 3.93
CA VAL A 78 13.05 1.57 3.61
C VAL A 78 14.16 0.98 2.76
N ASN A 79 14.41 -0.33 2.91
CA ASN A 79 15.34 -1.06 2.05
C ASN A 79 14.66 -1.43 0.72
N ARG A 80 15.23 -1.04 -0.43
CA ARG A 80 14.68 -1.39 -1.76
C ARG A 80 14.68 -2.89 -2.04
N ASP A 81 15.53 -3.65 -1.37
CA ASP A 81 15.63 -5.11 -1.53
C ASP A 81 14.55 -5.86 -0.71
N ILE A 82 13.87 -5.18 0.24
CA ILE A 82 12.92 -5.78 1.20
C ILE A 82 11.59 -4.97 1.20
N LEU A 83 10.93 -4.93 0.05
CA LEU A 83 9.64 -4.24 -0.13
C LEU A 83 8.47 -5.10 0.41
N LEU A 84 8.29 -5.08 1.72
CA LEU A 84 7.19 -5.77 2.41
C LEU A 84 5.82 -5.18 2.01
N PRO A 85 4.73 -5.98 2.04
CA PRO A 85 3.42 -5.57 1.56
C PRO A 85 2.71 -4.54 2.45
N PHE A 86 3.13 -4.40 3.71
CA PHE A 86 2.71 -3.33 4.61
C PHE A 86 3.91 -2.54 5.13
N VAL A 87 3.71 -1.26 5.44
CA VAL A 87 4.66 -0.38 6.13
C VAL A 87 3.96 0.37 7.26
N GLU A 88 4.69 0.66 8.32
CA GLU A 88 4.26 1.57 9.39
C GLU A 88 4.89 2.95 9.25
N ILE A 89 4.06 4.00 9.34
CA ILE A 89 4.46 5.41 9.29
C ILE A 89 3.73 6.13 10.42
N PRO A 90 4.42 6.91 11.28
CA PRO A 90 3.76 7.69 12.31
C PRO A 90 3.02 8.90 11.73
N ASP A 91 1.96 9.36 12.41
CA ASP A 91 1.42 10.71 12.22
C ASP A 91 2.26 11.77 12.96
N LYS A 92 1.80 13.03 12.98
CA LYS A 92 2.54 14.15 13.58
C LYS A 92 2.53 14.12 15.10
N GLU A 93 1.52 13.45 15.65
CA GLU A 93 1.25 13.22 17.05
C GLU A 93 2.02 11.98 17.56
N GLY A 94 2.61 11.19 16.66
CA GLY A 94 3.43 10.01 16.95
C GLY A 94 2.66 8.69 16.98
N ASN A 95 1.36 8.68 16.67
CA ASN A 95 0.58 7.46 16.57
C ASN A 95 1.02 6.68 15.33
N ILE A 96 1.30 5.38 15.50
CA ILE A 96 1.74 4.53 14.39
C ILE A 96 0.53 4.13 13.56
N LYS A 97 0.49 4.53 12.28
CA LYS A 97 -0.47 4.02 11.31
C LYS A 97 0.21 3.10 10.31
N ARG A 98 -0.43 1.95 10.06
CA ARG A 98 -0.02 1.01 9.01
C ARG A 98 -0.64 1.40 7.67
N TYR A 99 0.06 1.08 6.59
CA TYR A 99 -0.38 1.27 5.22
C TYR A 99 -0.01 0.05 4.37
N ILE A 100 -0.82 -0.27 3.36
CA ILE A 100 -0.44 -1.20 2.28
C ILE A 100 0.54 -0.48 1.36
N SER A 101 1.77 -0.96 1.31
CA SER A 101 2.87 -0.46 0.46
C SER A 101 2.93 -1.13 -0.90
N LYS A 102 2.23 -2.25 -1.12
CA LYS A 102 2.37 -3.05 -2.34
C LYS A 102 1.71 -2.38 -3.57
N SER A 103 2.54 -1.72 -4.37
CA SER A 103 2.20 -1.22 -5.71
C SER A 103 2.47 -2.26 -6.82
N TYR A 104 2.05 -1.92 -8.04
CA TYR A 104 2.27 -2.70 -9.27
C TYR A 104 2.71 -1.79 -10.41
N THR A 105 3.47 -2.31 -11.38
CA THR A 105 3.79 -1.57 -12.60
C THR A 105 2.59 -1.56 -13.56
N TYR A 106 2.61 -0.63 -14.51
CA TYR A 106 1.66 -0.63 -15.63
C TYR A 106 1.67 -1.96 -16.42
N TYR A 107 2.83 -2.62 -16.54
CA TYR A 107 2.95 -3.90 -17.23
C TYR A 107 2.29 -5.04 -16.46
N ASP A 108 2.46 -5.11 -15.12
CA ASP A 108 1.79 -6.11 -14.29
C ASP A 108 0.26 -5.98 -14.42
N LEU A 109 -0.25 -4.76 -14.39
CA LEU A 109 -1.68 -4.46 -14.50
C LEU A 109 -2.22 -4.75 -15.91
N LYS A 110 -1.50 -4.34 -16.97
CA LYS A 110 -1.85 -4.63 -18.37
C LYS A 110 -1.85 -6.13 -18.69
N LEU A 111 -0.88 -6.88 -18.17
CA LEU A 111 -0.75 -8.33 -18.37
C LEU A 111 -1.60 -9.15 -17.38
N LYS A 112 -2.31 -8.49 -16.45
CA LYS A 112 -3.03 -9.11 -15.32
C LYS A 112 -2.14 -10.00 -14.43
N ASN A 113 -0.84 -9.75 -14.43
CA ASN A 113 0.17 -10.45 -13.64
C ASN A 113 0.29 -9.87 -12.22
N TYR A 114 -0.84 -9.73 -11.53
CA TYR A 114 -0.91 -9.22 -10.17
C TYR A 114 -1.62 -10.20 -9.24
N ARG A 115 -1.22 -10.21 -7.97
CA ARG A 115 -1.77 -11.10 -6.93
C ARG A 115 -2.03 -10.29 -5.67
N TYR A 116 -3.28 -10.09 -5.29
CA TYR A 116 -3.63 -9.34 -4.08
C TYR A 116 -3.35 -10.07 -2.76
N ASN A 117 -2.84 -11.31 -2.81
CA ASN A 117 -2.48 -12.09 -1.63
C ASN A 117 -1.24 -12.96 -1.88
N ILE A 118 -0.53 -13.22 -0.78
CA ILE A 118 0.61 -14.15 -0.66
C ILE A 118 0.31 -15.21 0.41
N TYR A 119 1.07 -16.30 0.39
CA TYR A 119 1.05 -17.30 1.45
C TYR A 119 1.93 -16.85 2.62
N GLY A 120 1.36 -16.86 3.83
CA GLY A 120 2.10 -16.73 5.09
C GLY A 120 2.53 -18.07 5.69
N GLY A 121 2.11 -19.18 5.07
CA GLY A 121 2.28 -20.55 5.53
C GLY A 121 1.28 -21.48 4.84
N PRO A 122 1.23 -22.78 5.19
CA PRO A 122 0.40 -23.77 4.49
C PRO A 122 -1.08 -23.39 4.39
N ASN A 123 -1.65 -22.87 5.49
CA ASN A 123 -3.06 -22.51 5.62
C ASN A 123 -3.27 -21.00 5.85
N ILE A 124 -2.24 -20.16 5.62
CA ILE A 124 -2.28 -18.72 5.90
C ILE A 124 -2.19 -17.96 4.59
N ARG A 125 -3.18 -17.11 4.31
CA ARG A 125 -3.09 -16.09 3.25
C ARG A 125 -3.09 -14.69 3.85
N ILE A 126 -2.22 -13.85 3.32
CA ILE A 126 -2.09 -12.44 3.68
C ILE A 126 -2.50 -11.61 2.47
N SER A 127 -3.60 -10.87 2.61
CA SER A 127 -4.15 -9.98 1.58
C SER A 127 -3.72 -8.55 1.82
N TYR A 128 -3.09 -7.97 0.81
CA TYR A 128 -2.76 -6.55 0.70
C TYR A 128 -3.61 -5.86 -0.38
N LYS A 129 -4.86 -6.32 -0.55
CA LYS A 129 -5.87 -5.55 -1.27
C LYS A 129 -6.30 -4.36 -0.39
N CYS A 130 -6.17 -3.13 -0.87
CA CYS A 130 -6.86 -2.00 -0.25
C CYS A 130 -8.37 -2.12 -0.47
N SER A 131 -9.14 -1.98 0.60
CA SER A 131 -10.59 -1.76 0.60
C SER A 131 -10.93 -0.26 0.60
N SER A 132 -10.00 0.62 0.96
CA SER A 132 -10.12 2.07 0.77
C SER A 132 -8.77 2.75 0.52
N ASP A 133 -8.80 3.92 -0.13
CA ASP A 133 -7.65 4.82 -0.34
C ASP A 133 -6.93 5.20 0.98
N SER A 134 -7.62 5.10 2.13
CA SER A 134 -7.07 5.42 3.46
C SER A 134 -6.18 4.32 4.05
N GLN A 135 -6.24 3.10 3.50
CA GLN A 135 -5.40 1.95 3.86
C GLN A 135 -4.15 1.85 2.96
N CYS A 136 -4.24 2.30 1.71
CA CYS A 136 -3.10 2.34 0.79
C CYS A 136 -2.07 3.41 1.20
N LEU A 137 -0.78 3.13 0.97
CA LEU A 137 0.30 4.11 1.05
C LEU A 137 0.18 5.12 -0.10
N THR A 138 0.09 4.64 -1.34
CA THR A 138 -0.16 5.45 -2.53
C THR A 138 -1.64 5.87 -2.60
N ASN A 139 -1.97 6.79 -3.50
CA ASN A 139 -3.33 6.89 -4.02
C ASN A 139 -3.51 5.83 -5.14
N LYS A 140 -4.56 5.93 -5.97
CA LYS A 140 -4.88 4.93 -7.00
C LYS A 140 -3.72 4.70 -7.99
N SER A 141 -3.54 3.44 -8.38
CA SER A 141 -2.45 2.94 -9.23
C SER A 141 -2.69 3.23 -10.71
N ILE A 142 -1.64 3.15 -11.53
CA ILE A 142 -1.74 3.35 -12.99
C ILE A 142 -2.62 2.26 -13.60
N GLY A 143 -3.80 2.63 -14.11
CA GLY A 143 -4.83 1.74 -14.64
C GLY A 143 -6.15 1.78 -13.85
N ASP A 144 -6.14 2.26 -12.61
CA ASP A 144 -7.34 2.38 -11.78
C ASP A 144 -8.28 3.49 -12.27
N ILE A 145 -9.59 3.31 -12.08
CA ILE A 145 -10.61 4.29 -12.46
C ILE A 145 -10.56 5.52 -11.54
N CYS A 146 -10.46 6.70 -12.13
CA CYS A 146 -10.33 7.98 -11.45
C CYS A 146 -11.39 8.98 -11.95
N LYS A 147 -11.75 9.97 -11.14
CA LYS A 147 -12.57 11.13 -11.59
C LYS A 147 -11.78 12.43 -11.59
N LYS A 148 -10.71 12.51 -10.80
CA LYS A 148 -9.84 13.69 -10.63
C LYS A 148 -8.38 13.28 -10.59
N ASN A 149 -7.53 14.10 -11.20
CA ASN A 149 -6.07 13.97 -11.19
C ASN A 149 -5.46 13.60 -9.82
N LYS A 150 -5.92 14.22 -8.72
CA LYS A 150 -5.41 13.94 -7.36
C LYS A 150 -5.72 12.54 -6.80
N GLU A 151 -6.64 11.80 -7.41
CA GLU A 151 -6.92 10.41 -7.05
C GLU A 151 -5.81 9.46 -7.52
N CYS A 152 -5.01 9.85 -8.51
CA CYS A 152 -3.95 9.05 -9.09
C CYS A 152 -2.60 9.31 -8.41
N ALA A 153 -1.83 8.26 -8.15
CA ALA A 153 -0.44 8.38 -7.68
C ALA A 153 0.44 9.21 -8.64
N SER A 154 0.17 9.15 -9.95
CA SER A 154 0.86 9.90 -11.02
C SER A 154 0.40 11.35 -11.23
N LYS A 155 -0.56 11.85 -10.43
CA LYS A 155 -1.44 13.00 -10.73
C LYS A 155 -2.26 12.93 -12.02
N LYS A 156 -2.05 11.99 -12.95
CA LYS A 156 -2.68 12.04 -14.27
C LYS A 156 -3.83 11.04 -14.39
N CYS A 157 -5.04 11.57 -14.31
CA CYS A 157 -6.25 10.90 -14.74
C CYS A 157 -6.44 11.20 -16.24
N PHE A 158 -6.24 10.19 -17.09
CA PHE A 158 -6.47 10.28 -18.53
C PHE A 158 -7.93 9.90 -18.83
N ASN A 159 -8.60 10.70 -19.64
CA ASN A 159 -9.97 10.43 -20.07
C ASN A 159 -9.93 9.74 -21.45
N ASN A 160 -10.45 8.51 -21.53
CA ASN A 160 -10.87 7.91 -22.79
C ASN A 160 -12.38 8.13 -22.98
N SER A 161 -12.91 7.90 -24.17
CA SER A 161 -14.32 8.18 -24.52
C SER A 161 -15.36 7.45 -23.66
N GLU A 162 -14.99 6.34 -23.02
CA GLU A 162 -15.88 5.52 -22.17
C GLU A 162 -15.58 5.64 -20.67
N TYR A 163 -14.32 5.88 -20.27
CA TYR A 163 -13.91 5.93 -18.87
C TYR A 163 -12.58 6.66 -18.66
N SER A 164 -12.39 7.12 -17.43
CA SER A 164 -11.21 7.85 -16.96
C SER A 164 -10.33 6.96 -16.08
N TYR A 165 -9.04 6.87 -16.40
CA TYR A 165 -8.08 5.96 -15.76
C TYR A 165 -6.77 6.66 -15.41
N CYS A 166 -6.11 6.24 -14.34
CA CYS A 166 -4.81 6.77 -13.97
C CYS A 166 -3.73 6.32 -14.97
N GLY A 167 -3.01 7.25 -15.59
CA GLY A 167 -1.96 6.95 -16.58
C GLY A 167 -0.57 7.41 -16.12
N SER A 168 0.47 6.96 -16.81
CA SER A 168 1.84 7.37 -16.51
C SER A 168 2.12 8.83 -16.89
N VAL A 169 3.11 9.43 -16.22
CA VAL A 169 3.74 10.69 -16.67
C VAL A 169 4.90 10.35 -17.59
N GLY A 170 4.83 10.76 -18.86
CA GLY A 170 5.93 10.58 -19.81
C GLY A 170 7.04 11.60 -19.55
N GLY A 171 8.23 11.10 -19.17
CA GLY A 171 9.48 11.86 -19.15
C GLY A 171 10.29 11.75 -17.84
N PRO A 172 11.64 11.75 -17.91
CA PRO A 172 12.46 11.71 -19.13
C PRO A 172 12.49 10.30 -19.75
N SER A 173 12.73 10.26 -21.06
CA SER A 173 13.04 9.04 -21.81
C SER A 173 14.25 9.36 -22.67
N ASP A 174 15.42 9.03 -22.19
CA ASP A 174 16.66 9.00 -22.97
C ASP A 174 17.14 7.57 -23.09
N SER A 175 17.78 7.26 -24.21
CA SER A 175 18.16 5.90 -24.57
C SER A 175 19.33 5.38 -23.76
N ASP A 176 19.14 4.27 -23.04
CA ASP A 176 20.03 3.12 -23.21
C ASP A 176 19.38 1.81 -22.73
N GLY A 177 19.93 0.69 -23.21
CA GLY A 177 19.40 -0.64 -22.97
C GLY A 177 19.74 -1.23 -21.59
N SER A 178 18.84 -2.08 -21.09
CA SER A 178 19.12 -3.17 -20.14
C SER A 178 20.09 -2.89 -18.98
N LEU A 179 19.60 -2.37 -17.84
CA LEU A 179 19.87 -2.89 -16.49
C LEU A 179 19.29 -2.00 -15.36
N HIS A 180 18.59 -2.65 -14.43
CA HIS A 180 18.71 -2.45 -12.97
C HIS A 180 18.53 -1.05 -12.31
N PHE A 181 17.85 -0.08 -12.94
CA PHE A 181 17.49 1.19 -12.29
C PHE A 181 16.03 1.28 -11.82
N LEU A 182 15.68 0.55 -10.77
CA LEU A 182 14.52 0.91 -9.93
C LEU A 182 14.85 2.13 -9.06
N TYR A 183 14.82 3.31 -9.69
CA TYR A 183 14.49 4.54 -9.01
C TYR A 183 13.05 4.43 -8.50
N LEU A 184 12.87 3.95 -7.27
CA LEU A 184 11.64 4.20 -6.50
C LEU A 184 11.63 5.65 -6.01
N PHE A 185 11.71 6.58 -6.97
CA PHE A 185 10.94 7.79 -6.93
C PHE A 185 9.46 7.40 -7.10
N ASP A 186 8.87 6.86 -6.03
CA ASP A 186 7.43 7.04 -5.78
C ASP A 186 7.22 8.53 -5.41
N LEU A 187 7.47 9.38 -6.42
CA LEU A 187 7.38 10.84 -6.39
C LEU A 187 5.91 11.25 -6.41
N SER A 188 5.25 10.86 -5.32
CA SER A 188 3.91 11.21 -4.88
C SER A 188 3.81 12.70 -4.52
N LEU A 189 4.15 13.59 -5.44
CA LEU A 189 3.52 14.90 -5.48
C LEU A 189 2.19 14.70 -6.21
N THR A 190 1.00 14.87 -5.64
CA THR A 190 0.59 14.50 -4.27
C THR A 190 1.03 15.40 -3.12
N CYS A 191 1.36 16.67 -3.38
CA CYS A 191 1.11 17.72 -2.40
C CYS A 191 0.35 18.87 -3.09
N SER A 192 -0.81 19.19 -2.53
CA SER A 192 -1.70 20.33 -2.82
C SER A 192 -2.66 20.44 -1.65
#